data_AF-A0A3C0GKY1-F1
#
_entry.id   AF-A0A3C0GKY1-F1
#
_cell.length_a   1.000
_cell.length_b   1.000
_cell.length_c   1.000
_cell.angle_alpha   90.00
_cell.angle_beta   90.00
_cell.angle_gamma   90.00
#
_symmetry.space_group_name_H-M   'P 1'
#
loop_
_entity.id
_entity.type
_entity.pdbx_description
1 polymer ?
#
loop_
_entity_poly.entity_id
_entity_poly.type
_entity_poly.pdbx_seq_one_letter_code
_entity_poly.pdbx_strand_id
1 'polypeptide(L)'
;TVSGEKTEKAIKPENVAEYTECSDRGQLKFVVGSADREWDEMESTVEKFRNAGVNWPVWIMPTGAREEEQTATAGKVAEKAFKKGYNVAARVHVYLFGNAIGT
;
A
#
# COMPACT_ATOMS: atom_id res chain seq x y z
N THR A 1 12.09 3.66 8.56
CA THR A 1 11.20 3.43 7.40
C THR A 1 10.85 1.96 7.35
N VAL A 2 9.62 1.60 6.99
CA VAL A 2 9.22 0.17 6.85
C VAL A 2 10.07 -0.54 5.78
N SER A 3 10.57 0.19 4.78
CA SER A 3 11.39 -0.33 3.68
C SER A 3 12.89 -0.46 3.99
N GLY A 4 13.38 0.06 5.12
CA GLY A 4 14.81 0.11 5.43
C GLY A 4 15.65 1.07 4.58
N GLU A 5 15.06 1.71 3.56
CA GLU A 5 15.72 2.68 2.67
C GLU A 5 15.41 4.13 3.10
N LYS A 6 16.27 5.08 2.74
CA LYS A 6 15.98 6.51 2.96
C LYS A 6 14.80 6.93 2.08
N THR A 7 13.84 7.64 2.65
CA THR A 7 12.63 8.05 1.93
C THR A 7 12.93 8.84 0.65
N GLU A 8 13.96 9.69 0.66
CA GLU A 8 14.40 10.49 -0.50
C GLU A 8 14.93 9.64 -1.68
N LYS A 9 15.41 8.43 -1.40
CA LYS A 9 15.85 7.46 -2.42
C LYS A 9 14.72 6.55 -2.85
N ALA A 10 13.89 6.12 -1.90
CA ALA A 10 12.81 5.18 -2.12
C ALA A 10 11.59 5.78 -2.86
N ILE A 11 11.28 7.05 -2.62
CA ILE A 11 10.06 7.71 -3.12
C ILE A 11 10.44 8.81 -4.11
N LYS A 12 9.99 8.65 -5.36
CA LYS A 12 10.17 9.61 -6.46
C LYS A 12 8.80 10.01 -7.04
N PRO A 13 8.09 10.99 -6.43
CA PRO A 13 6.77 11.42 -6.87
C PRO A 13 6.69 11.86 -8.33
N GLU A 14 7.74 12.52 -8.81
CA GLU A 14 7.86 13.15 -10.11
C GLU A 14 7.87 12.09 -11.22
N ASN A 15 8.60 10.98 -11.01
CA ASN A 15 8.56 9.86 -11.93
C ASN A 15 7.14 9.26 -12.02
N VAL A 16 6.37 9.26 -10.92
CA VAL A 16 4.98 8.78 -10.94
C VAL A 16 4.07 9.79 -11.64
N ALA A 17 4.33 11.09 -11.47
CA ALA A 17 3.61 12.15 -12.17
C ALA A 17 3.75 12.01 -13.69
N GLU A 18 4.92 11.67 -14.22
CA GLU A 18 5.11 11.39 -15.66
C GLU A 18 4.19 10.26 -16.18
N TYR A 19 3.91 9.22 -15.36
CA TYR A 19 2.94 8.19 -15.76
C TYR A 19 1.50 8.72 -15.80
N THR A 20 1.17 9.73 -14.99
CA THR A 20 -0.16 10.35 -15.01
C THR A 20 -0.40 11.17 -16.27
N GLU A 21 0.67 11.69 -16.90
CA GLU A 21 0.61 12.37 -18.20
C GLU A 21 0.24 11.39 -19.32
N CYS A 22 0.61 10.11 -19.17
CA CYS A 22 0.28 9.06 -20.13
C CYS A 22 -1.12 8.46 -19.94
N SER A 23 -1.62 8.43 -18.70
CA SER A 23 -2.90 7.79 -18.36
C SER A 23 -3.46 8.31 -17.03
N ASP A 24 -4.75 8.64 -17.02
CA ASP A 24 -5.51 8.95 -15.81
C ASP A 24 -5.81 7.70 -14.96
N ARG A 25 -5.67 6.50 -15.54
CA ARG A 25 -5.87 5.22 -14.86
C ARG A 25 -4.59 4.76 -14.17
N GLY A 26 -4.62 4.75 -12.84
CA GLY A 26 -3.58 4.12 -12.04
C GLY A 26 -3.99 3.98 -10.58
N GLN A 27 -3.04 3.50 -9.76
CA GLN A 27 -3.25 3.26 -8.34
C GLN A 27 -1.95 3.43 -7.55
N LEU A 28 -2.05 4.00 -6.34
CA LEU A 28 -0.96 4.00 -5.38
C LEU A 28 -1.22 2.87 -4.38
N LYS A 29 -0.45 1.79 -4.47
CA LYS A 29 -0.63 0.61 -3.61
C LYS A 29 0.48 0.52 -2.57
N PHE A 30 0.10 0.55 -1.29
CA PHE A 30 1.03 0.45 -0.17
C PHE A 30 0.82 -0.85 0.61
N VAL A 31 1.92 -1.36 1.17
CA VAL A 31 1.90 -2.50 2.07
C VAL A 31 2.20 -2.00 3.48
N VAL A 32 1.26 -2.11 4.40
CA VAL A 32 1.37 -1.60 5.78
C VAL A 32 0.85 -2.62 6.79
N GLY A 33 1.45 -2.64 7.97
CA GLY A 33 0.98 -3.37 9.14
C GLY A 33 -0.05 -2.58 9.94
N SER A 34 -0.33 -3.04 11.15
CA SER A 34 -1.31 -2.41 12.05
C SER A 34 -0.75 -1.25 12.87
N ALA A 35 0.58 -1.06 12.93
CA ALA A 35 1.19 -0.04 13.78
C ALA A 35 1.02 1.37 13.21
N ASP A 36 0.67 2.36 14.04
CA ASP A 36 0.36 3.72 13.60
C ASP A 36 1.52 4.40 12.86
N ARG A 37 2.75 4.21 13.31
CA ARG A 37 3.96 4.73 12.63
C ARG A 37 4.05 4.37 11.14
N GLU A 38 3.52 3.20 10.76
CA GLU A 38 3.56 2.73 9.36
C GLU A 38 2.53 3.47 8.52
N TRP A 39 1.40 3.83 9.14
CA TRP A 39 0.36 4.65 8.51
C TRP A 39 0.83 6.10 8.40
N ASP A 40 1.46 6.66 9.43
CA ASP A 40 1.97 8.03 9.38
C ASP A 40 3.02 8.18 8.26
N GLU A 41 3.91 7.18 8.11
CA GLU A 41 4.89 7.14 7.01
C GLU A 41 4.21 7.03 5.63
N MET A 42 3.17 6.20 5.53
CA MET A 42 2.36 6.07 4.31
C MET A 42 1.63 7.37 3.96
N GLU A 43 0.98 8.03 4.92
CA GLU A 43 0.25 9.27 4.72
C GLU A 43 1.19 10.39 4.25
N SER A 44 2.36 10.53 4.88
CA SER A 44 3.40 11.46 4.43
C SER A 44 3.88 11.15 3.00
N THR A 45 3.89 9.87 2.62
CA THR A 45 4.25 9.45 1.26
C THR A 45 3.13 9.77 0.25
N VAL A 46 1.87 9.53 0.63
CA VAL A 46 0.70 9.91 -0.17
C VAL A 46 0.68 11.42 -0.41
N GLU A 47 0.93 12.22 0.63
CA GLU A 47 0.99 13.69 0.52
C GLU A 47 2.04 14.15 -0.51
N LYS A 48 3.22 13.52 -0.54
CA LYS A 48 4.25 13.81 -1.55
C LYS A 48 3.75 13.53 -2.98
N PHE A 49 3.03 12.42 -3.19
CA PHE A 49 2.41 12.14 -4.48
C PHE A 49 1.32 13.17 -4.84
N ARG A 50 0.49 13.58 -3.88
CA ARG A 50 -0.52 14.62 -4.11
C ARG A 50 0.10 15.96 -4.48
N ASN A 51 1.18 16.36 -3.79
CA ASN A 51 1.92 17.59 -4.09
C ASN A 51 2.55 17.59 -5.49
N ALA A 52 2.90 16.41 -6.02
CA ALA A 52 3.37 16.22 -7.39
C ALA A 52 2.23 16.09 -8.42
N GLY A 53 0.96 16.27 -8.03
CA GLY A 53 -0.20 16.18 -8.93
C GLY A 53 -0.75 14.77 -9.17
N VAL A 54 -0.18 13.74 -8.53
CA VAL A 54 -0.63 12.35 -8.67
C VAL A 54 -1.85 12.13 -7.80
N ASN A 55 -3.05 12.08 -8.40
CA ASN A 55 -4.33 11.93 -7.69
C ASN A 55 -4.95 10.52 -7.76
N TRP A 56 -4.18 9.51 -8.18
CA TRP A 56 -4.66 8.13 -8.27
C TRP A 56 -5.18 7.58 -6.92
N PRO A 57 -6.17 6.68 -6.96
CA PRO A 57 -6.73 6.04 -5.77
C PRO A 57 -5.65 5.29 -4.97
N VAL A 58 -5.78 5.33 -3.65
CA VAL A 58 -4.88 4.65 -2.71
C VAL A 58 -5.46 3.28 -2.34
N TRP A 59 -4.61 2.25 -2.41
CA TRP A 59 -4.92 0.87 -2.09
C TRP A 59 -4.00 0.36 -0.98
N ILE A 60 -4.60 -0.19 0.06
CA ILE A 60 -3.88 -0.68 1.24
C ILE A 60 -3.89 -2.21 1.25
N MET A 61 -2.70 -2.79 1.32
CA MET A 61 -2.49 -4.22 1.48
C MET A 61 -1.83 -4.51 2.82
N PRO A 62 -2.31 -5.50 3.60
CA PRO A 62 -1.65 -5.89 4.84
C PRO A 62 -0.28 -6.54 4.59
N THR A 63 0.66 -6.30 5.52
CA THR A 63 1.93 -7.03 5.61
C THR A 63 1.70 -8.51 5.94
N GLY A 64 2.77 -9.32 5.82
CA GLY A 64 2.71 -10.77 5.99
C GLY A 64 2.51 -11.48 4.65
N ALA A 65 3.32 -12.48 4.36
CA ALA A 65 3.26 -13.25 3.11
C ALA A 65 2.51 -14.58 3.30
N ARG A 66 2.39 -15.05 4.55
CA ARG A 66 1.80 -16.35 4.87
C ARG A 66 0.35 -16.24 5.32
N GLU A 67 -0.40 -17.33 5.17
CA GLU A 67 -1.80 -17.44 5.56
C GLU A 67 -2.04 -17.05 7.02
N GLU A 68 -1.18 -17.51 7.94
CA GLU A 68 -1.30 -17.25 9.36
C GLU A 68 -1.11 -15.75 9.68
N GLU A 69 -0.21 -15.09 8.95
CA GLU A 69 0.08 -13.67 9.10
C GLU A 69 -1.07 -12.80 8.55
N GLN A 70 -1.60 -13.19 7.38
CA GLN A 70 -2.78 -12.57 6.78
C GLN A 70 -3.99 -12.72 7.71
N THR A 71 -4.23 -13.92 8.25
CA THR A 71 -5.32 -14.19 9.18
C THR A 71 -5.20 -13.35 10.46
N ALA A 72 -3.99 -13.19 10.98
CA ALA A 72 -3.75 -12.46 12.22
C ALA A 72 -3.96 -10.93 12.10
N THR A 73 -3.69 -10.34 10.94
CA THR A 73 -3.54 -8.87 10.82
C THR A 73 -4.39 -8.20 9.74
N ALA A 74 -4.80 -8.93 8.68
CA ALA A 74 -5.47 -8.34 7.52
C ALA A 74 -6.77 -7.62 7.87
N GLY A 75 -7.58 -8.19 8.77
CA GLY A 75 -8.86 -7.60 9.18
C GLY A 75 -8.69 -6.20 9.80
N LYS A 76 -7.72 -6.03 10.70
CA LYS A 76 -7.44 -4.74 11.37
C LYS A 76 -6.96 -3.68 10.38
N VAL A 77 -6.10 -4.08 9.44
CA VAL A 77 -5.59 -3.17 8.39
C VAL A 77 -6.71 -2.77 7.44
N ALA A 78 -7.55 -3.72 7.02
CA ALA A 78 -8.70 -3.46 6.16
C ALA A 78 -9.69 -2.48 6.84
N GLU A 79 -9.97 -2.69 8.12
CA GLU A 79 -10.83 -1.81 8.91
C GLU A 79 -10.31 -0.37 8.96
N LYS A 80 -9.02 -0.21 9.23
CA LYS A 80 -8.39 1.11 9.26
C LYS A 80 -8.38 1.78 7.88
N ALA A 81 -8.20 1.00 6.81
CA ALA A 81 -8.18 1.52 5.43
C ALA A 81 -9.55 2.07 5.02
N PHE A 82 -10.64 1.31 5.16
CA PHE A 82 -11.95 1.80 4.74
C PHE A 82 -12.47 2.93 5.63
N LYS A 83 -12.10 2.95 6.93
CA LYS A 83 -12.42 4.09 7.83
C LYS A 83 -11.73 5.39 7.41
N LYS A 84 -10.58 5.29 6.73
CA LYS A 84 -9.83 6.42 6.16
C LYS A 84 -10.20 6.76 4.71
N GLY A 85 -11.15 6.03 4.11
CA GLY A 85 -11.57 6.23 2.72
C GLY A 85 -10.63 5.61 1.67
N TYR A 86 -9.76 4.68 2.07
CA TYR A 86 -8.88 3.95 1.17
C TYR A 86 -9.48 2.63 0.69
N ASN A 87 -9.04 2.18 -0.49
CA ASN A 87 -9.37 0.86 -1.00
C ASN A 87 -8.54 -0.21 -0.29
N VAL A 88 -9.07 -1.44 -0.23
CA VAL A 88 -8.38 -2.59 0.38
C VAL A 88 -7.95 -3.56 -0.71
N ALA A 89 -6.68 -3.96 -0.68
CA ALA A 89 -6.12 -5.00 -1.54
C ALA A 89 -5.73 -6.23 -0.71
N ALA A 90 -6.20 -7.41 -1.12
CA ALA A 90 -5.89 -8.68 -0.45
C ALA A 90 -4.81 -9.48 -1.20
N ARG A 91 -4.10 -10.36 -0.50
CA ARG A 91 -3.29 -11.43 -1.12
C ARG A 91 -4.20 -12.60 -1.45
N VAL A 92 -4.97 -12.45 -2.54
CA VAL A 92 -6.00 -13.42 -2.91
C VAL A 92 -5.42 -14.82 -3.14
N HIS A 93 -4.19 -14.95 -3.68
CA HIS A 93 -3.57 -16.26 -3.84
C HIS A 93 -3.38 -16.99 -2.50
N VAL A 94 -3.00 -16.29 -1.42
CA VAL A 94 -2.86 -16.89 -0.09
C VAL A 94 -4.21 -17.37 0.42
N TYR A 95 -5.26 -16.59 0.18
CA TYR A 95 -6.63 -16.97 0.55
C TYR A 95 -7.12 -18.22 -0.21
N LEU A 96 -6.74 -18.37 -1.48
CA LEU A 96 -7.20 -19.48 -2.33
C LEU A 96 -6.33 -20.73 -2.20
N PHE A 97 -5.02 -20.57 -2.01
CA PHE A 97 -4.02 -21.63 -2.15
C PHE A 97 -3.11 -21.79 -0.93
N GLY A 98 -3.34 -21.02 0.14
CA GLY A 98 -2.52 -21.03 1.34
C GLY A 98 -1.08 -20.60 1.06
N ASN A 99 -0.12 -21.29 1.66
CA ASN A 99 1.32 -21.00 1.53
C ASN A 99 1.98 -21.67 0.30
N ALA A 100 1.19 -22.16 -0.66
CA ALA A 100 1.72 -22.81 -1.85
C ALA A 100 2.54 -21.83 -2.72
N ILE A 101 3.71 -22.26 -3.17
CA ILE A 101 4.58 -21.48 -4.04
C ILE A 101 4.21 -21.78 -5.49
N GLY A 102 4.04 -20.74 -6.32
CA GLY A 102 3.75 -20.88 -7.75
C GLY A 102 2.27 -20.93 -8.11
N THR A 103 1.40 -20.49 -7.20
CA THR A 103 -0.06 -20.36 -7.35
C THR A 103 -0.51 -18.91 -7.18
#